data_AF-A0A7J7JMS3-F1
#
_entry.id   AF-A0A7J7JMS3-F1
#
_cell.length_a   1.000
_cell.length_b   1.000
_cell.length_c   1.000
_cell.angle_alpha   90.00
_cell.angle_beta   90.00
_cell.angle_gamma   90.00
#
_symmetry.space_group_name_H-M   'P 1'
#
loop_
_entity.id
_entity.type
_entity.pdbx_description
1 polymer ?
#
loop_
_entity_poly.entity_id
_entity_poly.type
_entity_poly.pdbx_seq_one_letter_code
_entity_poly.pdbx_strand_id
1 'polypeptide(L)'
;MSVDNFNYLSTLVAPAITRTDTVLRSAINPDIKLAVTLHHLAEGASLGSIAFHYRLGKSTVCGIINDTCKALYEALQPLRRESIVLMAIVDADYKFLIIDVGQPGSQSDGGVWESSVFGMVLARDQVNLPTPKPISSTQSLPYVFVGDEAFPLKTYLMRPFPGRQLSTDSKPIFNYRLSRAQIVVENAFGRNFVTAMEAAIKNDSSNSK
;
A
#
# COMPACT_ATOMS: atom_id res chain seq x y z
N MET A 1 -7.86 -22.39 7.38
CA MET A 1 -8.18 -21.54 8.55
C MET A 1 -8.42 -22.46 9.75
N SER A 2 -7.95 -22.12 10.95
CA SER A 2 -8.26 -22.90 12.16
C SER A 2 -9.74 -22.75 12.55
N VAL A 3 -10.26 -23.73 13.29
CA VAL A 3 -11.63 -23.69 13.80
C VAL A 3 -11.83 -22.50 14.74
N ASP A 4 -10.84 -22.17 15.57
CA ASP A 4 -10.90 -21.03 16.48
C ASP A 4 -11.01 -19.70 15.74
N ASN A 5 -10.28 -19.53 14.62
CA ASN A 5 -10.39 -18.33 13.79
C ASN A 5 -11.74 -18.26 13.08
N PHE A 6 -12.30 -19.40 12.65
CA PHE A 6 -13.66 -19.44 12.08
C PHE A 6 -14.68 -18.98 13.11
N ASN A 7 -14.63 -19.56 14.31
CA ASN A 7 -15.58 -19.26 15.39
C ASN A 7 -15.47 -17.79 15.80
N TYR A 8 -14.24 -17.28 15.94
CA TYR A 8 -14.01 -15.87 16.23
C TYR A 8 -14.61 -14.96 15.15
N LEU A 9 -14.34 -15.22 13.88
CA LEU A 9 -14.94 -14.47 12.77
C LEU A 9 -16.45 -14.54 12.80
N SER A 10 -17.03 -15.73 13.03
CA SER A 10 -18.48 -15.90 13.13
C SER A 10 -19.07 -15.05 14.23
N THR A 11 -18.48 -15.05 15.44
CA THR A 11 -18.97 -14.22 16.55
C THR A 11 -18.94 -12.72 16.21
N LEU A 12 -17.95 -12.27 15.44
CA LEU A 12 -17.83 -10.87 15.02
C LEU A 12 -18.87 -10.46 13.98
N VAL A 13 -19.12 -11.30 12.97
CA VAL A 13 -20.00 -10.95 11.85
C VAL A 13 -21.46 -11.34 12.07
N ALA A 14 -21.74 -12.30 12.95
CA ALA A 14 -23.08 -12.81 13.22
C ALA A 14 -24.13 -11.72 13.48
N PRO A 15 -23.85 -10.64 14.25
CA PRO A 15 -24.82 -9.57 14.47
C PRO A 15 -25.27 -8.87 13.18
N ALA A 16 -24.40 -8.76 12.17
CA ALA A 16 -24.67 -8.07 10.92
C ALA A 16 -25.30 -8.97 9.84
N ILE A 17 -25.02 -10.28 9.87
CA ILE A 17 -25.48 -11.22 8.84
C ILE A 17 -26.64 -12.12 9.29
N THR A 18 -27.01 -12.10 10.57
CA THR A 18 -28.18 -12.83 11.08
C THR A 18 -29.45 -12.22 10.50
N ARG A 19 -30.37 -13.08 10.06
CA ARG A 19 -31.70 -12.65 9.60
C ARG A 19 -32.77 -13.40 10.38
N THR A 20 -33.96 -12.82 10.42
CA THR A 20 -35.13 -13.42 11.04
C THR A 20 -35.76 -14.46 10.13
N ASP A 21 -36.33 -15.49 10.74
CA ASP A 21 -37.16 -16.47 10.06
C ASP A 21 -38.39 -15.80 9.44
N THR A 22 -38.87 -16.35 8.33
CA THR A 22 -40.15 -15.96 7.74
C THR A 22 -41.15 -17.09 7.92
N VAL A 23 -42.43 -16.80 7.68
CA VAL A 23 -43.52 -17.80 7.72
C VAL A 23 -43.24 -19.00 6.79
N LEU A 24 -42.49 -18.78 5.70
CA LEU A 24 -42.24 -19.79 4.67
C LEU A 24 -40.92 -20.56 4.83
N ARG A 25 -39.93 -20.01 5.54
CA ARG A 25 -38.63 -20.67 5.73
C ARG A 25 -37.84 -20.07 6.90
N SER A 26 -37.01 -20.91 7.50
CA SER A 26 -35.97 -20.45 8.43
C SER A 26 -34.91 -19.64 7.69
N ALA A 27 -34.35 -18.65 8.37
CA ALA A 27 -33.18 -17.92 7.93
C ALA A 27 -31.99 -18.86 7.84
N ILE A 28 -31.15 -18.60 6.84
CA ILE A 28 -29.90 -19.34 6.69
C ILE A 28 -29.00 -18.97 7.87
N ASN A 29 -28.40 -19.99 8.50
CA ASN A 29 -27.52 -19.83 9.65
C ASN A 29 -26.33 -18.89 9.27
N PRO A 30 -25.97 -17.91 10.13
CA PRO A 30 -24.84 -17.01 9.91
C PRO A 30 -23.51 -17.73 9.64
N ASP A 31 -23.25 -18.88 10.28
CA ASP A 31 -22.05 -19.70 10.04
C ASP A 31 -22.00 -20.20 8.60
N ILE A 32 -23.14 -20.62 8.06
CA ILE A 32 -23.23 -21.07 6.66
C ILE A 32 -22.98 -19.90 5.71
N LYS A 33 -23.50 -18.70 6.03
CA LYS A 33 -23.25 -17.49 5.24
C LYS A 33 -21.76 -17.12 5.22
N LEU A 34 -21.11 -17.20 6.37
CA LEU A 34 -19.67 -16.99 6.50
C LEU A 34 -18.89 -18.05 5.71
N ALA A 35 -19.24 -19.34 5.84
CA ALA A 35 -18.58 -20.42 5.13
C ALA A 35 -18.70 -20.28 3.59
N VAL A 36 -19.89 -19.95 3.08
CA VAL A 36 -20.14 -19.68 1.66
C VAL A 36 -19.23 -18.56 1.15
N THR A 37 -19.11 -17.48 1.93
CA THR A 37 -18.31 -16.31 1.55
C THR A 37 -16.82 -16.61 1.59
N LEU A 38 -16.35 -17.28 2.64
CA LEU A 38 -14.94 -17.68 2.75
C LEU A 38 -14.52 -18.67 1.66
N HIS A 39 -15.40 -19.62 1.29
CA HIS A 39 -15.17 -20.52 0.16
C HIS A 39 -15.00 -19.72 -1.15
N HIS A 40 -15.89 -18.75 -1.40
CA HIS A 40 -15.78 -17.88 -2.57
C HIS A 40 -14.45 -17.11 -2.62
N LEU A 41 -14.06 -16.51 -1.49
CA LEU A 41 -12.85 -15.69 -1.39
C LEU A 41 -11.57 -16.53 -1.46
N ALA A 42 -11.57 -17.74 -0.92
CA ALA A 42 -10.39 -18.61 -0.88
C ALA A 42 -10.10 -19.28 -2.23
N GLU A 43 -11.12 -19.76 -2.93
CA GLU A 43 -10.94 -20.53 -4.17
C GLU A 43 -11.20 -19.72 -5.44
N GLY A 44 -11.80 -18.52 -5.34
CA GLY A 44 -12.27 -17.77 -6.51
C GLY A 44 -13.37 -18.50 -7.29
N ALA A 45 -14.05 -19.47 -6.65
CA ALA A 45 -15.04 -20.32 -7.29
C ALA A 45 -16.23 -19.52 -7.82
N SER A 46 -16.77 -19.92 -8.98
CA SER A 46 -17.94 -19.26 -9.56
C SER A 46 -19.18 -19.40 -8.66
N LEU A 47 -20.07 -18.41 -8.70
CA LEU A 47 -21.32 -18.42 -7.94
C LEU A 47 -22.18 -19.66 -8.22
N GLY A 48 -22.08 -20.25 -9.43
CA GLY A 48 -22.80 -21.46 -9.79
C GLY A 48 -22.27 -22.71 -9.06
N SER A 49 -20.94 -22.83 -8.96
CA SER A 49 -20.28 -23.92 -8.23
C SER A 49 -20.65 -23.88 -6.74
N ILE A 50 -20.58 -22.68 -6.15
CA ILE A 50 -20.90 -22.46 -4.73
C ILE A 50 -22.40 -22.71 -4.47
N ALA A 51 -23.27 -22.23 -5.34
CA ALA A 51 -24.71 -22.49 -5.26
C ALA A 51 -25.03 -23.99 -5.26
N PHE A 52 -24.37 -24.76 -6.13
CA PHE A 52 -24.51 -26.21 -6.17
C PHE A 52 -24.00 -26.88 -4.89
N HIS A 53 -22.79 -26.50 -4.42
CA HIS A 53 -22.15 -27.09 -3.25
C HIS A 53 -22.97 -26.91 -1.97
N TYR A 54 -23.48 -25.69 -1.74
CA TYR A 54 -24.28 -25.38 -0.55
C TYR A 54 -25.78 -25.56 -0.75
N ARG A 55 -26.22 -26.02 -1.93
CA ARG A 55 -27.65 -26.19 -2.32
C ARG A 55 -28.48 -24.92 -2.12
N LEU A 56 -27.91 -23.78 -2.51
CA LEU A 56 -28.53 -22.46 -2.41
C LEU A 56 -28.80 -21.89 -3.81
N GLY A 57 -29.84 -21.07 -3.94
CA GLY A 57 -30.10 -20.35 -5.20
C GLY A 57 -28.95 -19.38 -5.52
N LYS A 58 -28.53 -19.29 -6.78
CA LYS A 58 -27.43 -18.42 -7.23
C LYS A 58 -27.60 -16.95 -6.79
N SER A 59 -28.83 -16.44 -6.84
CA SER A 59 -29.16 -15.09 -6.35
C SER A 59 -28.99 -14.95 -4.84
N THR A 60 -29.34 -15.98 -4.08
CA THR A 60 -29.15 -16.02 -2.61
C THR A 60 -27.67 -16.04 -2.25
N VAL A 61 -26.86 -16.85 -2.96
CA VAL A 61 -25.40 -16.88 -2.77
C VAL A 61 -24.78 -15.52 -3.06
N CYS A 62 -25.17 -14.86 -4.16
CA CYS A 62 -24.69 -13.51 -4.48
C CYS A 62 -25.01 -12.51 -3.35
N GLY A 63 -26.24 -12.51 -2.84
CA GLY A 63 -26.64 -11.67 -1.72
C GLY A 63 -25.85 -11.97 -0.45
N ILE A 64 -25.69 -13.25 -0.10
CA ILE A 64 -24.90 -13.69 1.06
C ILE A 64 -23.46 -13.19 0.97
N ILE A 65 -22.80 -13.37 -0.18
CA ILE A 65 -21.41 -12.95 -0.38
C ILE A 65 -21.29 -11.45 -0.20
N ASN A 66 -22.16 -10.66 -0.82
CA ASN A 66 -22.10 -9.19 -0.69
C ASN A 66 -22.33 -8.72 0.74
N ASP A 67 -23.38 -9.22 1.41
CA ASP A 67 -23.73 -8.84 2.78
C ASP A 67 -22.62 -9.26 3.76
N THR A 68 -22.09 -10.47 3.60
CA THR A 68 -21.06 -11.01 4.48
C THR A 68 -19.69 -10.37 4.24
N CYS A 69 -19.32 -10.08 2.99
CA CYS A 69 -18.10 -9.32 2.68
C CYS A 69 -18.15 -7.93 3.31
N LYS A 70 -19.31 -7.25 3.26
CA LYS A 70 -19.49 -5.96 3.92
C LYS A 70 -19.35 -6.08 5.44
N ALA A 71 -20.03 -7.06 6.05
CA ALA A 71 -19.93 -7.32 7.49
C ALA A 71 -18.49 -7.66 7.92
N LEU A 72 -17.77 -8.47 7.15
CA LEU A 72 -16.36 -8.80 7.39
C LEU A 72 -15.48 -7.55 7.32
N TYR A 73 -15.68 -6.70 6.31
CA TYR A 73 -14.93 -5.45 6.18
C TYR A 73 -15.14 -4.53 7.38
N GLU A 74 -16.38 -4.33 7.81
CA GLU A 74 -16.72 -3.49 8.96
C GLU A 74 -16.20 -4.08 10.29
N ALA A 75 -16.36 -5.39 10.49
CA ALA A 75 -15.94 -6.06 11.73
C ALA A 75 -14.41 -6.15 11.88
N LEU A 76 -13.68 -6.27 10.76
CA LEU A 76 -12.22 -6.40 10.77
C LEU A 76 -11.49 -5.06 10.68
N GLN A 77 -12.18 -3.97 10.32
CA GLN A 77 -11.58 -2.63 10.27
C GLN A 77 -10.80 -2.25 11.54
N PRO A 78 -11.34 -2.44 12.77
CA PRO A 78 -10.62 -2.08 14.00
C PRO A 78 -9.38 -2.93 14.27
N LEU A 79 -9.32 -4.14 13.70
CA LEU A 79 -8.21 -5.08 13.88
C LEU A 79 -7.12 -4.90 12.81
N ARG A 80 -7.40 -4.12 11.76
CA ARG A 80 -6.43 -3.82 10.71
C ARG A 80 -5.33 -2.95 11.29
N ARG A 81 -4.15 -3.54 11.54
CA ARG A 81 -2.93 -2.77 11.77
C ARG A 81 -2.66 -1.96 10.51
N GLU A 82 -2.50 -0.65 10.68
CA GLU A 82 -2.06 0.19 9.57
C GLU A 82 -0.64 -0.24 9.18
N SER A 83 -0.38 -0.25 7.86
CA SER A 83 1.00 -0.38 7.39
C SER A 83 1.81 0.79 7.94
N ILE A 84 3.11 0.58 8.14
CA ILE A 84 4.02 1.64 8.55
C ILE A 84 4.80 2.06 7.31
N VAL A 85 4.81 3.36 7.01
CA VAL A 85 5.60 3.94 5.93
C VAL A 85 7.05 4.03 6.36
N LEU A 86 7.92 3.64 5.45
CA LEU A 86 9.34 3.95 5.46
C LEU A 86 9.60 4.92 4.31
N MET A 87 10.00 6.14 4.64
CA MET A 87 10.46 7.13 3.68
C MET A 87 11.98 7.19 3.71
N ALA A 88 12.62 7.28 2.55
CA ALA A 88 14.06 7.40 2.47
C ALA A 88 14.51 8.38 1.39
N ILE A 89 15.65 9.01 1.64
CA ILE A 89 16.35 9.84 0.66
C ILE A 89 17.66 9.14 0.32
N VAL A 90 17.88 9.00 -0.97
CA VAL A 90 19.00 8.23 -1.53
C VAL A 90 19.75 9.10 -2.54
N ASP A 91 21.08 9.05 -2.51
CA ASP A 91 21.91 9.70 -3.52
C ASP A 91 22.13 8.84 -4.77
N ALA A 92 22.81 9.38 -5.77
CA ALA A 92 23.12 8.66 -7.01
C ALA A 92 24.03 7.42 -6.81
N ASP A 93 24.74 7.34 -5.69
CA ASP A 93 25.62 6.22 -5.32
C ASP A 93 24.86 5.12 -4.53
N TYR A 94 23.54 5.18 -4.48
CA TYR A 94 22.66 4.26 -3.74
C TYR A 94 22.85 4.32 -2.22
N LYS A 95 23.40 5.43 -1.68
CA LYS A 95 23.57 5.61 -0.24
C LYS A 95 22.33 6.26 0.34
N PHE A 96 21.81 5.66 1.40
CA PHE A 96 20.76 6.24 2.21
C PHE A 96 21.32 7.44 2.98
N LEU A 97 20.82 8.64 2.66
CA LEU A 97 21.16 9.87 3.36
C LEU A 97 20.25 10.04 4.59
N ILE A 98 18.96 9.71 4.43
CA ILE A 98 17.93 9.84 5.46
C ILE A 98 16.98 8.65 5.37
N ILE A 99 16.57 8.14 6.52
CA ILE A 99 15.51 7.13 6.67
C ILE A 99 14.58 7.63 7.78
N ASP A 100 13.29 7.70 7.49
CA ASP A 100 12.22 8.06 8.43
C ASP A 100 11.16 6.95 8.41
N VAL A 101 10.80 6.45 9.59
CA VAL A 101 9.90 5.28 9.76
C VAL A 101 8.89 5.59 10.86
N GLY A 102 7.62 5.28 10.63
CA GLY A 102 6.60 5.33 11.68
C GLY A 102 5.29 6.00 11.29
N GLN A 103 5.22 6.61 10.11
CA GLN A 103 3.96 7.19 9.64
C GLN A 103 2.96 6.10 9.23
N PRO A 104 1.65 6.31 9.43
CA PRO A 104 0.63 5.42 8.92
C PRO A 104 0.65 5.31 7.40
N GLY A 105 0.52 4.09 6.86
CA GLY A 105 0.42 3.84 5.42
C GLY A 105 -0.93 4.22 4.80
N SER A 106 -1.86 4.68 5.62
CA SER A 106 -3.06 5.41 5.18
C SER A 106 -2.76 6.87 4.82
N GLN A 107 -1.62 7.42 5.25
CA GLN A 107 -1.18 8.77 4.94
C GLN A 107 -0.63 8.85 3.51
N SER A 108 -0.91 9.94 2.80
CA SER A 108 -0.35 10.18 1.46
C SER A 108 1.13 10.51 1.53
N ASP A 109 1.87 10.27 0.43
CA ASP A 109 3.31 10.56 0.37
C ASP A 109 3.61 12.05 0.62
N GLY A 110 2.76 12.95 0.12
CA GLY A 110 2.85 14.38 0.45
C GLY A 110 2.60 14.69 1.93
N GLY A 111 1.67 13.98 2.58
CA GLY A 111 1.42 14.11 4.02
C GLY A 111 2.57 13.58 4.87
N VAL A 112 3.15 12.43 4.49
CA VAL A 112 4.36 11.85 5.09
C VAL A 112 5.53 12.82 4.94
N TRP A 113 5.70 13.44 3.76
CA TRP A 113 6.73 14.45 3.53
C TRP A 113 6.56 15.66 4.44
N GLU A 114 5.36 16.24 4.50
CA GLU A 114 5.08 17.44 5.28
C GLU A 114 5.18 17.21 6.80
N SER A 115 4.87 16.00 7.27
CA SER A 115 5.01 15.62 8.68
C SER A 115 6.42 15.18 9.06
N SER A 116 7.26 14.79 8.09
CA SER A 116 8.63 14.36 8.35
C SER A 116 9.49 15.50 8.90
N VAL A 117 10.43 15.15 9.79
CA VAL A 117 11.40 16.12 10.34
C VAL A 117 12.17 16.79 9.22
N PHE A 118 12.62 16.00 8.23
CA PHE A 118 13.38 16.54 7.11
C PHE A 118 12.56 17.49 6.24
N GLY A 119 11.33 17.12 5.87
CA GLY A 119 10.45 17.98 5.08
C GLY A 119 10.15 19.31 5.79
N MET A 120 9.96 19.29 7.12
CA MET A 120 9.77 20.51 7.91
C MET A 120 11.00 21.43 7.93
N VAL A 121 12.19 20.87 8.12
CA VAL A 121 13.46 21.64 8.15
C VAL A 121 13.77 22.20 6.76
N LEU A 122 13.52 21.43 5.70
CA LEU A 122 13.71 21.87 4.31
C LEU A 122 12.74 22.99 3.94
N ALA A 123 11.47 22.88 4.35
CA ALA A 123 10.46 23.92 4.12
C ALA A 123 10.77 25.25 4.83
N ARG A 124 11.60 25.22 5.88
CA ARG A 124 12.03 26.40 6.64
C ARG A 124 13.39 26.96 6.19
N ASP A 125 13.95 26.44 5.09
CA ASP A 125 15.27 26.82 4.57
C ASP A 125 16.40 26.62 5.60
N GLN A 126 16.26 25.59 6.45
CA GLN A 126 17.22 25.25 7.51
C GLN A 126 18.20 24.14 7.08
N VAL A 127 18.10 23.67 5.84
CA VAL A 127 19.05 22.75 5.25
C VAL A 127 19.93 23.54 4.27
N ASN A 128 21.24 23.45 4.44
CA ASN A 128 22.20 24.07 3.54
C ASN A 128 22.26 23.31 2.20
N LEU A 129 21.29 23.57 1.32
CA LEU A 129 21.33 23.07 -0.04
C LEU A 129 22.42 23.80 -0.85
N PRO A 130 23.07 23.12 -1.82
CA PRO A 130 24.02 23.78 -2.69
C PRO A 130 23.35 24.89 -3.50
N THR A 131 24.08 25.98 -3.72
CA THR A 131 23.59 27.11 -4.54
C THR A 131 23.30 26.65 -5.97
N PRO A 132 22.31 27.28 -6.66
CA PRO A 132 21.98 26.97 -8.04
C PRO A 132 23.21 26.94 -8.96
N LYS A 133 23.28 25.93 -9.83
CA LYS A 133 24.41 25.72 -10.74
C LYS A 133 24.03 26.17 -12.16
N PRO A 134 24.88 26.96 -12.85
CA PRO A 134 24.66 27.35 -14.24
C PRO A 134 24.66 26.11 -15.14
N ILE A 135 23.60 25.97 -15.95
CA ILE A 135 23.47 24.94 -16.99
C ILE A 135 23.68 25.52 -18.40
N SER A 136 23.59 26.83 -18.54
CA SER A 136 23.91 27.58 -19.75
C SER A 136 24.43 28.97 -19.36
N SER A 137 24.84 29.77 -20.35
CA SER A 137 25.26 31.16 -20.13
C SER A 137 24.16 32.07 -19.56
N THR A 138 22.89 31.67 -19.68
CA THR A 138 21.73 32.47 -19.29
C THR A 138 20.87 31.83 -18.20
N GLN A 139 21.14 30.58 -17.84
CA GLN A 139 20.27 29.80 -16.95
C GLN A 139 21.07 29.07 -15.87
N SER A 140 20.64 29.27 -14.62
CA SER A 140 21.07 28.51 -13.46
C SER A 140 19.89 27.76 -12.87
N LEU A 141 20.11 26.50 -12.47
CA LEU A 141 19.06 25.65 -11.88
C LEU A 141 19.41 25.26 -10.45
N PRO A 142 18.41 25.24 -9.54
CA PRO A 142 18.62 24.78 -8.18
C PRO A 142 18.83 23.26 -8.13
N TYR A 143 19.43 22.81 -7.04
CA TYR A 143 19.41 21.39 -6.67
C TYR A 143 18.04 21.05 -6.10
N VAL A 144 17.49 19.92 -6.53
CA VAL A 144 16.15 19.45 -6.14
C VAL A 144 16.19 17.97 -5.78
N PHE A 145 15.37 17.59 -4.83
CA PHE A 145 14.98 16.20 -4.60
C PHE A 145 14.00 15.76 -5.68
N VAL A 146 13.96 14.46 -5.96
CA VAL A 146 13.04 13.87 -6.93
C VAL A 146 12.08 12.96 -6.16
N GLY A 147 10.79 13.29 -6.22
CA GLY A 147 9.69 12.49 -5.68
C GLY A 147 8.79 11.96 -6.79
N ASP A 148 7.86 11.07 -6.44
CA ASP A 148 6.81 10.61 -7.35
C ASP A 148 5.67 11.63 -7.53
N GLU A 149 4.62 11.26 -8.27
CA GLU A 149 3.48 12.14 -8.55
C GLU A 149 2.68 12.56 -7.30
N ALA A 150 2.73 11.78 -6.22
CA ALA A 150 1.99 12.04 -4.99
C ALA A 150 2.64 13.13 -4.13
N PHE A 151 3.92 13.45 -4.35
CA PHE A 151 4.58 14.57 -3.70
C PHE A 151 4.12 15.93 -4.25
N PRO A 152 4.16 17.00 -3.44
CA PRO A 152 3.90 18.35 -3.93
C PRO A 152 5.10 18.89 -4.73
N LEU A 153 4.83 19.68 -5.78
CA LEU A 153 5.88 20.42 -6.47
C LEU A 153 6.36 21.58 -5.58
N LYS A 154 7.66 21.66 -5.30
CA LYS A 154 8.30 22.74 -4.51
C LYS A 154 9.56 23.23 -5.22
N THR A 155 10.13 24.34 -4.75
CA THR A 155 11.42 24.87 -5.27
C THR A 155 12.59 23.90 -5.09
N TYR A 156 12.49 23.00 -4.11
CA TYR A 156 13.48 21.98 -3.77
C TYR A 156 13.01 20.55 -4.05
N LEU A 157 11.77 20.33 -4.53
CA LEU A 157 11.19 18.99 -4.74
C LEU A 157 10.49 18.93 -6.09
N MET A 158 11.05 18.13 -6.99
CA MET A 158 10.55 17.92 -8.34
C MET A 158 9.73 16.64 -8.41
N ARG A 159 8.64 16.68 -9.18
CA ARG A 159 7.73 15.55 -9.42
C ARG A 159 7.41 15.41 -10.92
N PRO A 160 6.97 14.24 -11.38
CA PRO A 160 6.55 14.07 -12.77
C PRO A 160 5.32 14.91 -13.11
N PHE A 161 5.15 15.22 -14.40
CA PHE A 161 3.89 15.76 -14.90
C PHE A 161 2.78 14.72 -14.76
N PRO A 162 1.58 15.10 -14.28
CA PRO A 162 0.45 14.18 -14.17
C PRO A 162 0.07 13.57 -15.52
N GLY A 163 -0.31 12.29 -15.52
CA GLY A 163 -0.67 11.55 -16.75
C GLY A 163 -1.74 12.23 -17.62
N ARG A 164 -2.65 12.99 -17.01
CA ARG A 164 -3.72 13.75 -17.68
C ARG A 164 -3.20 14.96 -18.49
N GLN A 165 -1.94 15.35 -18.33
CA GLN A 165 -1.35 16.56 -18.91
C GLN A 165 -0.25 16.28 -19.97
N LEU A 166 -0.12 15.04 -20.44
CA LEU A 166 0.94 14.58 -21.35
C LEU A 166 0.75 14.98 -22.83
N SER A 167 -0.07 15.99 -23.13
CA SER A 167 -0.45 16.39 -24.49
C SER A 167 0.66 17.04 -25.35
N THR A 168 1.92 17.02 -24.91
CA THR A 168 3.06 17.66 -25.60
C THR A 168 4.29 16.78 -25.54
N ASP A 169 5.06 16.69 -26.63
CA ASP A 169 6.20 15.77 -26.79
C ASP A 169 7.30 15.90 -25.71
N SER A 170 7.46 17.07 -25.10
CA SER A 170 8.52 17.32 -24.11
C SER A 170 8.21 16.74 -22.72
N LYS A 171 6.94 16.64 -22.32
CA LYS A 171 6.55 16.16 -20.98
C LYS A 171 6.76 14.66 -20.79
N PRO A 172 6.44 13.78 -21.77
CA PRO A 172 6.82 12.38 -21.71
C PRO A 172 8.33 12.16 -21.59
N ILE A 173 9.13 12.93 -22.34
CA ILE A 173 10.60 12.85 -22.28
C ILE A 173 11.10 13.26 -20.89
N PHE A 174 10.55 14.32 -20.32
CA PHE A 174 10.86 14.74 -18.96
C PHE A 174 10.51 13.66 -17.93
N ASN A 175 9.28 13.13 -17.95
CA ASN A 175 8.84 12.09 -17.02
C ASN A 175 9.70 10.83 -17.14
N TYR A 176 10.07 10.42 -18.37
CA TYR A 176 10.98 9.31 -18.59
C TYR A 176 12.35 9.54 -17.91
N ARG A 177 12.95 10.73 -18.10
CA ARG A 177 14.22 11.07 -17.45
C ARG A 177 14.12 11.12 -15.93
N LEU A 178 13.02 11.67 -15.41
CA LEU A 178 12.76 11.75 -13.97
C LEU A 178 12.59 10.34 -13.36
N SER A 179 11.88 9.45 -14.05
CA SER A 179 11.73 8.05 -13.64
C SER A 179 13.08 7.32 -13.55
N ARG A 180 14.03 7.60 -14.46
CA ARG A 180 15.39 7.05 -14.35
C ARG A 180 16.12 7.46 -13.08
N ALA A 181 15.86 8.68 -12.57
CA ALA A 181 16.40 9.13 -11.29
C ALA A 181 15.69 8.44 -10.11
N GLN A 182 14.37 8.25 -10.18
CA GLN A 182 13.59 7.55 -9.15
C GLN A 182 13.99 6.07 -9.02
N ILE A 183 14.31 5.40 -10.12
CA ILE A 183 14.77 4.01 -10.13
C ILE A 183 16.03 3.81 -9.25
N VAL A 184 16.79 4.87 -8.94
CA VAL A 184 17.93 4.79 -8.02
C VAL A 184 17.48 4.39 -6.61
N VAL A 185 16.42 5.00 -6.06
CA VAL A 185 15.94 4.67 -4.72
C VAL A 185 15.37 3.25 -4.66
N GLU A 186 14.62 2.82 -5.68
CA GLU A 186 14.09 1.45 -5.78
C GLU A 186 15.23 0.41 -5.78
N ASN A 187 16.26 0.65 -6.60
CA ASN A 187 17.42 -0.22 -6.67
C ASN A 187 18.25 -0.21 -5.38
N ALA A 188 18.35 0.93 -4.68
CA ALA A 188 19.03 1.01 -3.41
C ALA A 188 18.35 0.14 -2.35
N PHE A 189 17.01 0.18 -2.28
CA PHE A 189 16.25 -0.75 -1.44
C PHE A 189 16.50 -2.21 -1.83
N GLY A 190 16.47 -2.53 -3.12
CA GLY A 190 16.72 -3.90 -3.60
C GLY A 190 18.11 -4.43 -3.23
N ARG A 191 19.17 -3.66 -3.49
CA ARG A 191 20.56 -4.05 -3.20
C ARG A 191 20.81 -4.27 -1.71
N ASN A 192 20.33 -3.36 -0.87
CA ASN A 192 20.53 -3.45 0.56
C ASN A 192 19.71 -4.59 1.18
N PHE A 193 18.53 -4.90 0.63
CA PHE A 193 17.76 -6.06 1.06
C PHE A 193 18.47 -7.39 0.75
N VAL A 194 19.00 -7.56 -0.47
CA VAL A 194 19.78 -8.77 -0.83
C VAL A 194 21.02 -8.90 0.04
N THR A 195 21.76 -7.81 0.26
CA THR A 195 22.98 -7.83 1.09
C THR A 195 22.66 -8.18 2.54
N ALA A 196 21.57 -7.64 3.10
CA ALA A 196 21.11 -7.96 4.45
C ALA A 196 20.67 -9.42 4.58
N MET A 197 19.97 -9.98 3.57
CA MET A 197 19.63 -11.40 3.54
C MET A 197 20.87 -12.29 3.50
N GLU A 198 21.86 -11.98 2.65
CA GLU A 198 23.10 -12.73 2.57
C GLU A 198 23.90 -12.69 3.89
N ALA A 199 23.91 -11.54 4.56
CA ALA A 199 24.53 -11.39 5.88
C ALA A 199 23.79 -12.20 6.96
N ALA A 200 22.45 -12.19 6.95
CA ALA A 200 21.64 -12.98 7.88
C ALA A 200 21.88 -14.50 7.69
N ILE A 201 21.91 -14.98 6.44
CA ILE A 201 22.20 -16.39 6.12
C ILE A 201 23.62 -16.79 6.60
N LYS A 202 24.60 -15.90 6.45
CA LYS A 202 25.97 -16.12 6.94
C LYS A 202 26.07 -16.12 8.47
N ASN A 203 25.24 -15.34 9.16
CA ASN A 203 25.19 -15.30 10.62
C ASN A 203 24.44 -16.50 11.24
N ASP A 204 23.43 -17.05 10.56
CA ASP A 204 22.76 -18.28 11.04
C ASP A 204 23.64 -19.53 10.85
N SER A 205 24.49 -19.55 9.82
CA SER A 205 25.42 -20.66 9.58
C SER A 205 26.64 -20.66 10.51
N SER A 206 26.96 -19.55 11.16
CA SER A 206 28.02 -19.46 12.18
C SER A 206 27.54 -19.78 13.61
N ASN A 207 26.24 -19.70 13.89
CA ASN A 207 25.64 -20.10 15.17
C ASN A 207 25.22 -21.58 15.25
N SER A 208 25.50 -22.37 14.22
CA SER A 208 25.19 -23.82 14.11
C SER A 208 26.42 -24.72 14.32
N LYS A 209 27.46 -24.23 14.99
CA LYS A 209 28.66 -25.00 15.36
C LYS A 209 28.99 -24.89 16.83
#